data_AF-A0A3Q3IC87-F1
#
_entry.id   AF-A0A3Q3IC87-F1
#
_cell.length_a   1.000
_cell.length_b   1.000
_cell.length_c   1.000
_cell.angle_alpha   90.00
_cell.angle_beta   90.00
_cell.angle_gamma   90.00
#
_symmetry.space_group_name_H-M   'P 1'
#
loop_
_entity.id
_entity.type
_entity.pdbx_description
1 polymer ?
#
loop_
_entity_poly.entity_id
_entity_poly.type
_entity_poly.pdbx_seq_one_letter_code
_entity_poly.pdbx_strand_id
1 'polypeptide(L)'
;VDEIVSTAKFGDLLEFSYPIGYSHWGVYDEDGYVFHFAVAQGQLMTSIRTSLQGMFPVCGDLLLGETKIRRVPLCEVNVPKGAQVIISNNRHAFKPSAPEDMRLRCNALLDREFQYHLFNFNCEHFATFVRYGKAVCNQIPVRRKNVECEKATAIFSDIVSSKNTAQDNSN
;
A
#
# COMPACT_ATOMS: atom_id res chain seq x y z
N VAL A 1 17.38 -3.47 -7.33
CA VAL A 1 16.18 -4.09 -7.94
C VAL A 1 16.45 -5.56 -8.18
N ASP A 2 17.52 -5.92 -8.90
CA ASP A 2 17.88 -7.31 -9.20
C ASP A 2 18.00 -8.23 -7.97
N GLU A 3 18.57 -7.72 -6.87
CA GLU A 3 18.62 -8.44 -5.59
C GLU A 3 17.24 -8.71 -4.99
N ILE A 4 16.29 -7.78 -5.12
CA ILE A 4 14.91 -7.97 -4.68
C ILE A 4 14.23 -9.00 -5.58
N VAL A 5 14.40 -8.89 -6.91
CA VAL A 5 13.79 -9.81 -7.87
C VAL A 5 14.26 -11.26 -7.64
N SER A 6 15.51 -11.47 -7.20
CA SER A 6 16.04 -12.81 -6.95
C SER A 6 15.67 -13.40 -5.59
N THR A 7 15.22 -12.58 -4.63
CA THR A 7 14.98 -13.02 -3.24
C THR A 7 13.54 -12.89 -2.78
N ALA A 8 12.77 -11.96 -3.36
CA ALA A 8 11.39 -11.70 -2.98
C ALA A 8 10.46 -12.85 -3.39
N LYS A 9 9.45 -13.07 -2.57
CA LYS A 9 8.38 -14.04 -2.79
C LYS A 9 7.05 -13.33 -2.90
N PHE A 10 6.12 -13.94 -3.63
CA PHE A 10 4.76 -13.44 -3.73
C PHE A 10 4.18 -13.10 -2.35
N GLY A 11 3.61 -11.90 -2.23
CA GLY A 11 3.02 -11.40 -0.99
C GLY A 11 3.99 -10.64 -0.09
N ASP A 12 5.29 -10.60 -0.41
CA ASP A 12 6.26 -9.81 0.35
C ASP A 12 5.97 -8.31 0.30
N LEU A 13 6.07 -7.65 1.45
CA LEU A 13 5.92 -6.20 1.52
C LEU A 13 7.19 -5.54 1.00
N LEU A 14 7.05 -4.72 -0.04
CA LEU A 14 8.12 -3.87 -0.52
C LEU A 14 7.96 -2.47 0.05
N GLU A 15 9.00 -2.02 0.74
CA GLU A 15 9.10 -0.68 1.27
C GLU A 15 10.08 0.13 0.42
N PHE A 16 9.57 1.21 -0.17
CA PHE A 16 10.36 2.22 -0.87
C PHE A 16 10.63 3.37 0.09
N SER A 17 11.75 3.29 0.82
CA SER A 17 12.14 4.27 1.82
C SER A 17 12.60 5.57 1.16
N TYR A 18 11.86 6.66 1.37
CA TYR A 18 12.22 7.97 0.83
C TYR A 18 13.15 8.72 1.81
N PRO A 19 14.06 9.59 1.31
CA PRO A 19 15.01 10.34 2.14
C PRO A 19 14.38 11.30 3.17
N ILE A 20 13.05 11.45 3.17
CA ILE A 20 12.29 12.39 4.01
C ILE A 20 11.56 11.72 5.18
N GLY A 21 11.84 10.43 5.46
CA GLY A 21 11.22 9.70 6.58
C GLY A 21 9.80 9.20 6.31
N TYR A 22 9.39 9.15 5.05
CA TYR A 22 8.19 8.48 4.58
C TYR A 22 8.59 7.35 3.64
N SER A 23 7.79 6.30 3.59
CA SER A 23 7.98 5.15 2.72
C SER A 23 6.72 4.90 1.91
N HIS A 24 6.91 4.69 0.61
CA HIS A 24 5.86 4.13 -0.23
C HIS A 24 5.86 2.60 -0.11
N TRP A 25 4.71 1.98 -0.27
CA TRP A 25 4.53 0.55 -0.05
C TRP A 25 3.87 -0.12 -1.25
N GLY A 26 4.30 -1.34 -1.50
CA GLY A 26 3.70 -2.26 -2.46
C GLY A 26 3.80 -3.70 -1.98
N VAL A 27 3.19 -4.60 -2.75
CA VAL A 27 3.28 -6.04 -2.53
C VAL A 27 3.95 -6.65 -3.74
N TYR A 28 5.04 -7.38 -3.50
CA TYR A 28 5.71 -8.13 -4.54
C TYR A 28 4.78 -9.21 -5.07
N ASP A 29 4.70 -9.28 -6.40
CA ASP A 29 3.97 -10.33 -7.09
C ASP A 29 4.93 -11.47 -7.45
N GLU A 30 5.18 -11.70 -8.73
CA GLU A 30 6.11 -12.68 -9.28
C GLU A 30 6.84 -12.01 -10.46
N ASP A 31 7.96 -12.58 -10.90
CA ASP A 31 8.71 -12.13 -12.09
C ASP A 31 9.10 -10.63 -12.10
N GLY A 32 9.40 -10.07 -10.92
CA GLY A 32 9.80 -8.67 -10.80
C GLY A 32 8.66 -7.66 -10.87
N TYR A 33 7.40 -8.09 -10.73
CA TYR A 33 6.24 -7.20 -10.68
C TYR A 33 5.85 -6.84 -9.24
N VAL A 34 5.16 -5.71 -9.11
CA VAL A 34 4.66 -5.20 -7.83
C VAL A 34 3.28 -4.60 -7.99
N PHE A 35 2.40 -4.90 -7.04
CA PHE A 35 1.15 -4.19 -6.86
C PHE A 35 1.37 -2.98 -5.95
N HIS A 36 0.96 -1.79 -6.38
CA HIS A 36 1.03 -0.59 -5.55
C HIS A 36 0.00 0.47 -5.94
N PHE A 37 -0.20 1.45 -5.07
CA PHE A 37 -0.91 2.67 -5.43
C PHE A 37 -0.06 3.54 -6.35
N ALA A 38 -0.59 3.87 -7.53
CA ALA A 38 0.04 4.73 -8.53
C ALA A 38 -0.21 6.23 -8.22
N VAL A 39 0.21 6.69 -7.04
CA VAL A 39 0.09 8.10 -6.65
C VAL A 39 1.11 8.96 -7.39
N ALA A 40 0.71 10.15 -7.85
CA ALA A 40 1.63 11.10 -8.46
C ALA A 40 2.70 11.57 -7.46
N GLN A 41 3.96 11.23 -7.71
CA GLN A 41 5.10 11.50 -6.82
C GLN A 41 5.22 12.99 -6.43
N GLY A 42 5.08 13.90 -7.40
CA GLY A 42 5.24 15.34 -7.15
C GLY A 42 4.20 15.90 -6.17
N GLN A 43 2.95 15.46 -6.28
CA GLN A 43 1.88 15.83 -5.35
C GLN A 43 2.15 15.22 -3.97
N LEU A 44 2.49 13.93 -3.91
CA LEU A 44 2.80 13.22 -2.67
C LEU A 44 3.96 13.88 -1.89
N MET A 45 5.07 14.20 -2.57
CA MET A 45 6.23 14.86 -1.96
C MET A 45 5.91 16.26 -1.43
N THR A 46 5.17 17.05 -2.21
CA THR A 46 4.76 18.40 -1.79
C THR A 46 3.90 18.31 -0.54
N SER A 47 2.89 17.44 -0.55
CA SER A 47 2.00 17.24 0.59
C SER A 47 2.71 16.74 1.85
N ILE A 48 3.60 15.75 1.73
CA ILE A 48 4.39 15.27 2.88
C ILE A 48 5.27 16.40 3.43
N ARG A 49 5.97 17.15 2.57
CA ARG A 49 6.80 18.28 3.02
C ARG A 49 5.96 19.35 3.73
N THR A 50 4.80 19.70 3.21
CA THR A 50 3.90 20.66 3.85
C THR A 50 3.41 20.15 5.21
N SER A 51 3.04 18.88 5.32
CA SER A 51 2.62 18.26 6.59
C SER A 51 3.77 18.13 7.60
N LEU A 52 5.01 17.95 7.16
CA LEU A 52 6.18 17.86 8.04
C LEU A 52 6.76 19.22 8.43
N GLN A 53 6.66 20.24 7.56
CA GLN A 53 7.13 21.61 7.84
C GLN A 53 6.14 22.42 8.67
N GLY A 54 4.84 22.17 8.51
CA GLY A 54 3.83 22.75 9.38
C GLY A 54 3.76 21.95 10.67
N MET A 55 4.14 22.56 11.80
CA MET A 55 3.81 22.08 13.15
C MET A 55 2.29 22.20 13.43
N PHE A 56 1.47 21.90 12.43
CA PHE A 56 0.02 21.89 12.54
C PHE A 56 -0.40 20.59 13.22
N PRO A 57 -1.29 20.63 14.23
CA PRO A 57 -2.00 19.43 14.61
C PRO A 57 -2.76 19.00 13.36
N VAL A 58 -2.37 17.87 12.77
CA VAL A 58 -3.02 17.31 11.60
C VAL A 58 -4.40 16.81 12.04
N CYS A 59 -5.32 17.74 12.26
CA CYS A 59 -6.72 17.50 12.57
C CYS A 59 -7.43 17.35 11.23
N GLY A 60 -7.28 16.19 10.60
CA GLY A 60 -7.91 15.88 9.32
C GLY A 60 -7.05 15.00 8.42
N ASP A 61 -7.70 14.37 7.45
CA ASP A 61 -7.01 13.57 6.44
C ASP A 61 -6.61 14.43 5.23
N LEU A 62 -5.47 14.15 4.60
CA LEU A 62 -5.03 14.89 3.42
C LEU A 62 -5.35 14.09 2.16
N LEU A 63 -6.42 14.50 1.46
CA LEU A 63 -6.78 13.96 0.16
C LEU A 63 -5.74 14.40 -0.88
N LEU A 64 -5.12 13.44 -1.55
CA LEU A 64 -4.13 13.68 -2.62
C LEU A 64 -4.71 13.52 -4.02
N GLY A 65 -5.97 13.08 -4.12
CA GLY A 65 -6.70 12.90 -5.38
C GLY A 65 -7.02 11.44 -5.68
N GLU A 66 -7.53 11.20 -6.88
CA GLU A 66 -7.84 9.86 -7.36
C GLU A 66 -6.58 9.12 -7.78
N THR A 67 -6.44 7.90 -7.28
CA THR A 67 -5.31 7.02 -7.56
C THR A 67 -5.82 5.63 -7.85
N LYS A 68 -5.00 4.85 -8.55
CA LYS A 68 -5.36 3.51 -8.99
C LYS A 68 -4.35 2.50 -8.47
N ILE A 69 -4.82 1.32 -8.08
CA ILE A 69 -3.92 0.19 -7.78
C ILE A 69 -3.46 -0.40 -9.10
N ARG A 70 -2.15 -0.47 -9.31
CA ARG A 70 -1.54 -0.99 -10.54
C ARG A 70 -0.57 -2.11 -10.23
N ARG A 71 -0.45 -3.03 -11.19
CA ARG A 71 0.62 -4.01 -11.29
C ARG A 71 1.63 -3.53 -12.33
N VAL A 72 2.85 -3.24 -11.92
CA VAL A 72 3.91 -2.73 -12.82
C VAL A 72 5.23 -3.45 -12.54
N PRO A 73 6.18 -3.45 -13.48
CA PRO A 73 7.55 -3.88 -13.20
C PRO A 73 8.15 -3.06 -12.05
N LEU A 74 8.92 -3.69 -11.17
CA LEU A 74 9.52 -3.05 -10.00
C LEU A 74 10.43 -1.87 -10.39
N CYS A 75 11.08 -1.93 -11.55
CA CYS A 75 11.91 -0.86 -12.10
C CYS A 75 11.11 0.36 -12.61
N GLU A 76 9.80 0.20 -12.87
CA GLU A 76 8.92 1.26 -13.35
C GLU A 76 8.17 1.98 -12.21
N VAL A 77 8.33 1.52 -10.96
CA VAL A 77 7.74 2.22 -9.81
C VAL A 77 8.41 3.58 -9.64
N ASN A 78 7.61 4.63 -9.81
CA ASN A 78 8.10 6.00 -9.75
C ASN A 78 8.41 6.42 -8.30
N VAL A 79 9.68 6.37 -7.91
CA VAL A 79 10.18 6.75 -6.59
C VAL A 79 11.21 7.89 -6.69
N PRO A 80 11.33 8.77 -5.67
CA PRO A 80 12.25 9.89 -5.74
C PRO A 80 13.70 9.42 -5.81
N LYS A 81 14.56 10.25 -6.39
CA LYS A 81 15.99 9.95 -6.47
C LYS A 81 16.56 9.68 -5.07
N GLY A 82 17.27 8.56 -4.92
CA GLY A 82 17.85 8.13 -3.66
C GLY A 82 16.92 7.29 -2.78
N ALA A 83 15.70 6.99 -3.23
CA ALA A 83 14.86 5.99 -2.58
C ALA A 83 15.50 4.60 -2.65
N GLN A 84 15.35 3.84 -1.57
CA GLN A 84 15.81 2.46 -1.47
C GLN A 84 14.61 1.52 -1.37
N VAL A 85 14.68 0.38 -2.04
CA VAL A 85 13.66 -0.68 -1.96
C VAL A 85 14.18 -1.82 -1.09
N ILE A 86 13.38 -2.25 -0.12
CA ILE A 86 13.69 -3.35 0.81
C ILE A 86 12.46 -4.23 1.03
N ILE A 87 12.67 -5.52 1.34
CA ILE A 87 11.61 -6.43 1.78
C ILE A 87 11.38 -6.21 3.28
N SER A 88 10.20 -5.72 3.66
CA SER A 88 9.88 -5.23 5.01
C SER A 88 8.75 -6.02 5.68
N ASN A 89 8.81 -7.35 5.63
CA ASN A 89 7.79 -8.24 6.21
C ASN A 89 7.71 -8.21 7.75
N ASN A 90 8.72 -7.71 8.43
CA ASN A 90 8.83 -7.71 9.90
C ASN A 90 8.45 -6.36 10.54
N ARG A 91 7.97 -5.40 9.75
CA ARG A 91 7.56 -4.08 10.26
C ARG A 91 6.16 -4.05 10.86
N HIS A 92 5.41 -5.14 10.74
CA HIS A 92 4.04 -5.26 11.26
C HIS A 92 3.88 -6.54 12.07
N ALA A 93 3.19 -6.45 13.21
CA ALA A 93 3.02 -7.56 14.15
C ALA A 93 1.84 -8.49 13.79
N PHE A 94 1.73 -8.89 12.52
CA PHE A 94 0.63 -9.72 12.02
C PHE A 94 1.15 -10.94 11.27
N LYS A 95 0.41 -12.05 11.34
CA LYS A 95 0.71 -13.25 10.56
C LYS A 95 0.23 -13.04 9.12
N PRO A 96 1.03 -13.39 8.09
CA PRO A 96 0.57 -13.36 6.71
C PRO A 96 -0.62 -14.30 6.51
N SER A 97 -1.57 -13.91 5.67
CA SER A 97 -2.63 -14.81 5.20
C SER A 97 -2.07 -15.88 4.26
N ALA A 98 -2.92 -16.82 3.85
CA ALA A 98 -2.54 -17.78 2.82
C ALA A 98 -2.28 -17.07 1.48
N PRO A 99 -1.36 -17.55 0.63
CA PRO A 99 -1.09 -16.96 -0.68
C PRO A 99 -2.35 -16.79 -1.54
N GLU A 100 -3.29 -17.73 -1.44
CA GLU A 100 -4.57 -17.72 -2.16
C GLU A 100 -5.41 -16.51 -1.76
N ASP A 101 -5.50 -16.20 -0.46
CA ASP A 101 -6.20 -15.02 0.05
C ASP A 101 -5.55 -13.73 -0.42
N MET A 102 -4.20 -13.68 -0.40
CA MET A 102 -3.48 -12.50 -0.89
C MET A 102 -3.72 -12.27 -2.37
N ARG A 103 -3.69 -13.33 -3.19
CA ARG A 103 -3.92 -13.25 -4.63
C ARG A 103 -5.35 -12.83 -4.94
N LEU A 104 -6.33 -13.33 -4.19
CA LEU A 104 -7.72 -12.91 -4.27
C LEU A 104 -7.85 -11.40 -4.00
N ARG A 105 -7.21 -10.90 -2.93
CA ARG A 105 -7.20 -9.46 -2.62
C ARG A 105 -6.52 -8.62 -3.70
N CYS A 106 -5.34 -9.02 -4.19
CA CYS A 106 -4.66 -8.35 -5.29
C CYS A 106 -5.55 -8.25 -6.53
N ASN A 107 -6.11 -9.37 -6.97
CA ASN A 107 -6.96 -9.44 -8.16
C ASN A 107 -8.23 -8.60 -8.00
N ALA A 108 -8.82 -8.58 -6.80
CA ALA A 108 -10.03 -7.80 -6.57
C ALA A 108 -9.82 -6.29 -6.61
N LEU A 109 -8.67 -5.86 -6.11
CA LEU A 109 -8.31 -4.45 -5.96
C LEU A 109 -7.55 -3.90 -7.18
N LEU A 110 -6.99 -4.76 -8.02
CA LEU A 110 -6.31 -4.36 -9.26
C LEU A 110 -7.24 -3.51 -10.13
N ASP A 111 -6.67 -2.42 -10.62
CA ASP A 111 -7.33 -1.43 -11.47
C ASP A 111 -8.52 -0.69 -10.84
N ARG A 112 -8.74 -0.82 -9.53
CA ARG A 112 -9.71 0.00 -8.81
C ARG A 112 -9.15 1.39 -8.53
N GLU A 113 -10.00 2.39 -8.70
CA GLU A 113 -9.73 3.79 -8.40
C GLU A 113 -10.21 4.13 -6.99
N PHE A 114 -9.42 4.94 -6.30
CA PHE A 114 -9.67 5.35 -4.92
C PHE A 114 -9.27 6.80 -4.71
N GLN A 115 -10.02 7.47 -3.85
CA GLN A 115 -9.60 8.72 -3.25
C GLN A 115 -8.45 8.43 -2.28
N TYR A 116 -7.23 8.80 -2.66
CA TYR A 116 -6.05 8.52 -1.85
C TYR A 116 -5.94 9.53 -0.72
N HIS A 117 -5.91 9.00 0.49
CA HIS A 117 -5.81 9.81 1.67
C HIS A 117 -4.54 9.48 2.45
N LEU A 118 -3.65 10.45 2.58
CA LEU A 118 -2.31 10.24 3.11
C LEU A 118 -2.31 9.58 4.50
N PHE A 119 -3.29 9.91 5.35
CA PHE A 119 -3.31 9.47 6.75
C PHE A 119 -4.26 8.30 7.02
N ASN A 120 -5.41 8.18 6.33
CA ASN A 120 -6.36 7.07 6.58
C ASN A 120 -6.48 6.03 5.45
N PHE A 121 -6.01 6.30 4.24
CA PHE A 121 -6.21 5.39 3.11
C PHE A 121 -5.07 5.52 2.11
N ASN A 122 -3.98 4.84 2.42
CA ASN A 122 -2.68 5.04 1.79
C ASN A 122 -2.04 3.72 1.33
N CYS A 123 -0.82 3.82 0.80
CA CYS A 123 -0.06 2.68 0.29
C CYS A 123 0.23 1.58 1.31
N GLU A 124 0.54 1.94 2.56
CA GLU A 124 0.82 0.96 3.61
C GLU A 124 -0.45 0.19 4.00
N HIS A 125 -1.61 0.88 4.09
CA HIS A 125 -2.90 0.24 4.34
C HIS A 125 -3.24 -0.80 3.27
N PHE A 126 -3.02 -0.48 1.99
CA PHE A 126 -3.23 -1.45 0.91
C PHE A 126 -2.29 -2.64 1.03
N ALA A 127 -0.98 -2.41 1.18
CA ALA A 127 -0.01 -3.49 1.19
C ALA A 127 -0.21 -4.44 2.38
N THR A 128 -0.49 -3.87 3.56
CA THR A 128 -0.79 -4.64 4.77
C THR A 128 -2.14 -5.36 4.68
N PHE A 129 -3.17 -4.74 4.08
CA PHE A 129 -4.44 -5.43 3.84
C PHE A 129 -4.26 -6.63 2.91
N VAL A 130 -3.52 -6.47 1.82
CA VAL A 130 -3.22 -7.58 0.90
C VAL A 130 -2.48 -8.70 1.60
N ARG A 131 -1.50 -8.40 2.47
CA ARG A 131 -0.70 -9.44 3.14
C ARG A 131 -1.39 -10.07 4.35
N TYR A 132 -2.07 -9.28 5.17
CA TYR A 132 -2.57 -9.68 6.50
C TYR A 132 -4.09 -9.74 6.60
N GLY A 133 -4.82 -9.24 5.60
CA GLY A 133 -6.27 -9.03 5.68
C GLY A 133 -6.69 -7.85 6.55
N LYS A 134 -5.71 -7.06 7.04
CA LYS A 134 -5.92 -5.92 7.93
C LYS A 134 -5.13 -4.72 7.44
N ALA A 135 -5.78 -3.58 7.31
CA ALA A 135 -5.13 -2.35 6.92
C ALA A 135 -4.42 -1.72 8.14
N VAL A 136 -3.10 -1.54 8.06
CA VAL A 136 -2.26 -1.01 9.14
C VAL A 136 -1.29 0.02 8.58
N CYS A 137 -1.02 1.08 9.35
CA CYS A 137 -0.06 2.13 8.98
C CYS A 137 0.79 2.53 10.19
N ASN A 138 2.10 2.26 10.13
CA ASN A 138 3.05 2.56 11.20
C ASN A 138 3.80 3.89 10.99
N GLN A 139 3.54 4.57 9.88
CA GLN A 139 4.25 5.79 9.48
C GLN A 139 3.71 7.09 10.09
N ILE A 140 2.49 7.09 10.63
CA ILE A 140 1.88 8.31 11.17
C ILE A 140 2.28 8.50 12.64
N PRO A 141 3.08 9.53 13.01
CA PRO A 141 3.68 9.64 14.34
C PRO A 141 2.67 9.67 15.50
N VAL A 142 1.49 10.24 15.26
CA VAL A 142 0.42 10.37 16.27
C VAL A 142 -0.45 9.13 16.42
N ARG A 143 -0.28 8.09 15.57
CA ARG A 143 -1.06 6.86 15.63
C ARG A 143 -0.32 5.76 16.36
N ARG A 144 -1.08 4.91 17.06
CA ARG A 144 -0.54 3.68 17.62
C ARG A 144 -0.12 2.75 16.49
N LYS A 145 1.11 2.24 16.58
CA LYS A 145 1.65 1.25 15.63
C LYS A 145 0.98 -0.09 15.82
N ASN A 146 0.90 -0.87 14.74
CA ASN A 146 0.30 -2.21 14.69
C ASN A 146 -1.17 -2.24 15.13
N VAL A 147 -1.88 -1.12 14.94
CA VAL A 147 -3.32 -1.04 15.15
C VAL A 147 -4.00 -1.01 13.80
N GLU A 148 -5.02 -1.84 13.67
CA GLU A 148 -5.85 -1.91 12.48
C GLU A 148 -6.63 -0.61 12.28
N CYS A 149 -6.65 -0.12 11.05
CA CYS A 149 -7.57 0.92 10.62
C CYS A 149 -8.86 0.25 10.10
N GLU A 150 -9.83 0.05 10.99
CA GLU A 150 -11.09 -0.63 10.68
C GLU A 150 -11.81 -0.03 9.47
N LYS A 151 -11.78 1.30 9.33
CA LYS A 151 -12.35 2.00 8.17
C LYS A 151 -11.69 1.58 6.85
N ALA A 152 -10.36 1.52 6.81
CA ALA A 152 -9.64 1.12 5.60
C ALA A 152 -9.82 -0.38 5.32
N THR A 153 -9.79 -1.23 6.36
CA THR A 153 -10.08 -2.67 6.21
C THR A 153 -11.48 -2.88 5.62
N ALA A 154 -12.49 -2.19 6.13
CA ALA A 154 -13.87 -2.33 5.65
C ALA A 154 -13.98 -1.95 4.16
N ILE A 155 -13.44 -0.80 3.77
CA ILE A 155 -13.45 -0.35 2.36
C ILE A 155 -12.87 -1.43 1.43
N PHE A 156 -11.71 -2.00 1.76
CA PHE A 156 -11.11 -3.04 0.93
C PHE A 156 -11.90 -4.35 0.97
N SER A 157 -12.40 -4.75 2.14
CA SER A 157 -13.14 -6.00 2.33
C SER A 157 -14.47 -5.99 1.56
N ASP A 158 -15.16 -4.85 1.52
CA ASP A 158 -16.41 -4.68 0.78
C ASP A 158 -16.20 -4.87 -0.73
N ILE A 159 -15.10 -4.32 -1.27
CA ILE A 159 -14.74 -4.47 -2.70
C ILE A 159 -14.39 -5.92 -3.02
N VAL A 160 -13.59 -6.55 -2.16
CA VAL A 160 -13.20 -7.96 -2.31
C VAL A 160 -14.43 -8.87 -2.30
N SER A 161 -15.32 -8.68 -1.33
CA SER A 161 -16.55 -9.47 -1.19
C SER A 161 -17.48 -9.27 -2.38
N SER A 162 -17.65 -8.03 -2.85
CA SER A 162 -18.51 -7.70 -3.99
C SER A 162 -18.04 -8.37 -5.30
N LYS A 163 -16.72 -8.52 -5.48
CA LYS A 163 -16.18 -9.15 -6.69
C LYS A 163 -16.34 -10.67 -6.69
N ASN A 164 -16.22 -11.31 -5.53
CA ASN A 164 -16.45 -12.75 -5.40
C ASN A 164 -17.90 -13.11 -5.79
N THR A 165 -18.89 -12.36 -5.30
CA THR A 165 -20.31 -12.60 -5.62
C THR A 165 -20.62 -12.42 -7.11
N ALA A 166 -19.94 -11.50 -7.80
CA ALA A 166 -20.13 -11.30 -9.24
C ALA A 166 -19.55 -12.46 -10.08
N GLN A 167 -18.46 -13.07 -9.61
CA GLN A 167 -17.81 -14.18 -10.31
C GLN A 167 -18.56 -15.51 -10.12
N ASP A 168 -19.20 -15.70 -8.96
CA ASP A 168 -20.06 -16.88 -8.69
C ASP A 168 -21.39 -16.85 -9.45
N ASN A 169 -21.96 -15.67 -9.70
CA ASN A 169 -23.21 -15.51 -10.47
C ASN A 169 -23.02 -15.62 -12.00
N SER A 170 -21.80 -15.82 -12.47
CA SER A 170 -21.44 -15.89 -13.90
C SER A 170 -21.12 -17.31 -14.39
N ASN A 171 -21.27 -18.32 -13.54
CA ASN A 171 -20.99 -19.74 -13.83
C ASN A 171 -22.27 -20.56 -13.99
#